data_AF-A0A7J8X8S9-F1
#
_entry.id   AF-A0A7J8X8S9-F1
#
_cell.length_a   1.000
_cell.length_b   1.000
_cell.length_c   1.000
_cell.angle_alpha   90.00
_cell.angle_beta   90.00
_cell.angle_gamma   90.00
#
_symmetry.space_group_name_H-M   'P 1'
#
loop_
_entity.id
_entity.type
_entity.pdbx_description
1 polymer ?
#
loop_
_entity_poly.entity_id
_entity_poly.type
_entity_poly.pdbx_seq_one_letter_code
_entity_poly.pdbx_strand_id
1 'polypeptide(L)'
;MDYGEKPIRGVINVIMGGNEEWAKSNSKRKAYFGSVRNVKSPLKKPHPVQGWQVKFDKRDEDDILDTYSKDPLVVKTLTASFQVKRLLVDIRSDCIMAGLKERFQAFVNNRWLVFVAAMWMQSFTGPGYIFGSISPVIKSSLNYNQRQLSKLGVAKDLGGSVGFIAGGLCEILPIWGVLLIGALQNLIGYSSLWLIVTGKVPVFPLWAMCVLIFVGHNGETYFNTAALVSCVQNFPKSRGPVVGILKGFAALSGAILTQIYTMINFPDQASLIFMVAVGPTMVVFALMFIIRPVGGHKEVRPSDGLSFTVVYSVCLLLAAYLMAIMLLEDLVSVSHNLITIFTLILFVPLFIPIVLSFCEGHRDPAEEVLLPKPYQHDAGNPEQDTREHEVVSSEFKDENSEEVDSLVVPEGQKRIAQLQAKLFQATAEGAVRLKNRKGPHRGEDFTLMQALIKADFWLIMFSLLLGSGSGLTVIDNLGQMSQSLGYDNTHIFVSMICIWNFIGRVGGGFISEIIVRYRLK
;
A
#
# COMPACT_ATOMS: atom_id res chain seq x y z
N MET A 1 71.64 21.52 1.55
CA MET A 1 70.48 21.52 0.62
C MET A 1 69.25 21.78 1.46
N ASP A 2 68.56 22.90 1.21
CA ASP A 2 67.43 23.38 1.99
C ASP A 2 66.28 22.36 2.10
N TYR A 3 65.87 22.08 3.33
CA TYR A 3 64.63 21.35 3.62
C TYR A 3 63.48 22.35 3.75
N GLY A 4 62.82 22.65 2.63
CA GLY A 4 61.61 23.48 2.63
C GLY A 4 60.38 22.72 3.14
N GLU A 5 59.72 23.24 4.16
CA GLU A 5 58.45 22.74 4.66
C GLU A 5 57.34 22.84 3.59
N LYS A 6 56.61 21.74 3.34
CA LYS A 6 55.49 21.73 2.40
C LYS A 6 54.18 21.33 3.09
N PRO A 7 53.03 21.94 2.72
CA PRO A 7 51.73 21.59 3.28
C PRO A 7 51.31 20.18 2.83
N ILE A 8 50.68 19.44 3.75
CA ILE A 8 50.22 18.05 3.59
C ILE A 8 48.99 18.01 2.66
N ARG A 9 49.18 18.27 1.35
CA ARG A 9 48.11 18.20 0.34
C ARG A 9 47.87 16.77 -0.17
N GLY A 10 48.93 15.96 -0.27
CA GLY A 10 48.86 14.64 -0.92
C GLY A 10 48.04 13.60 -0.14
N VAL A 11 48.16 13.58 1.19
CA VAL A 11 47.47 12.60 2.05
C VAL A 11 45.96 12.84 2.10
N ILE A 12 45.53 14.10 2.01
CA ILE A 12 44.11 14.47 2.05
C ILE A 12 43.36 13.99 0.80
N ASN A 13 43.98 14.07 -0.38
CA ASN A 13 43.36 13.60 -1.63
C ASN A 13 43.20 12.08 -1.68
N VAL A 14 44.08 11.33 -1.03
CA VAL A 14 43.99 9.86 -0.94
C VAL A 14 42.88 9.43 0.03
N ILE A 15 42.67 10.16 1.13
CA ILE A 15 41.60 9.84 2.11
C ILE A 15 40.20 10.24 1.58
N MET A 16 40.09 11.31 0.79
CA MET A 16 38.78 11.81 0.32
C MET A 16 38.30 11.23 -1.02
N GLY A 17 39.04 10.30 -1.64
CA GLY A 17 38.63 9.70 -2.91
C GLY A 17 38.34 10.72 -4.03
N GLY A 18 38.94 11.91 -3.97
CA GLY A 18 38.75 12.99 -4.96
C GLY A 18 37.49 13.87 -4.80
N ASN A 19 36.68 13.73 -3.74
CA ASN A 19 35.43 14.48 -3.65
C ASN A 19 35.56 15.80 -2.86
N GLU A 20 35.97 16.89 -3.55
CA GLU A 20 36.21 18.22 -2.95
C GLU A 20 34.93 18.92 -2.44
N GLU A 21 33.75 18.56 -2.93
CA GLU A 21 32.49 19.22 -2.56
C GLU A 21 32.06 18.88 -1.12
N TRP A 22 32.33 17.66 -0.67
CA TRP A 22 32.00 17.20 0.69
C TRP A 22 32.74 17.99 1.77
N ALA A 23 33.98 18.42 1.50
CA ALA A 23 34.78 19.21 2.45
C ALA A 23 34.29 20.67 2.59
N LYS A 24 33.53 21.18 1.60
CA LYS A 24 33.03 22.56 1.57
C LYS A 24 31.62 22.69 2.15
N SER A 25 30.91 21.59 2.42
CA SER A 25 29.48 21.58 2.78
C SER A 25 29.16 21.98 4.23
N ASN A 26 30.16 22.07 5.12
CA ASN A 26 29.95 22.40 6.54
C ASN A 26 30.99 23.40 7.05
N SER A 27 30.54 24.47 7.70
CA SER A 27 31.38 25.57 8.20
C SER A 27 32.44 25.12 9.22
N LYS A 28 32.12 24.13 10.07
CA LYS A 28 33.08 23.52 11.00
C LYS A 28 34.15 22.69 10.27
N ARG A 29 33.76 21.96 9.20
CA ARG A 29 34.68 21.18 8.35
C ARG A 29 35.64 22.13 7.60
N LYS A 30 35.12 23.24 7.06
CA LYS A 30 35.91 24.27 6.36
C LYS A 30 36.94 24.95 7.28
N ALA A 31 36.55 25.30 8.51
CA ALA A 31 37.46 25.90 9.50
C ALA A 31 38.58 24.94 9.91
N TYR A 32 38.29 23.64 10.05
CA TYR A 32 39.25 22.63 10.45
C TYR A 32 40.24 22.25 9.32
N PHE A 33 39.79 22.11 8.07
CA PHE A 33 40.70 21.93 6.93
C PHE A 33 41.61 23.14 6.70
N GLY A 34 41.15 24.34 7.08
CA GLY A 34 42.01 25.53 7.17
C GLY A 34 43.13 25.37 8.21
N SER A 35 42.86 24.75 9.36
CA SER A 35 43.87 24.51 10.40
C SER A 35 44.88 23.41 10.00
N VAL A 36 44.42 22.33 9.36
CA VAL A 36 45.28 21.24 8.87
C VAL A 36 46.18 21.68 7.70
N ARG A 37 45.70 22.56 6.81
CA ARG A 37 46.52 23.16 5.73
C ARG A 37 47.69 23.99 6.24
N ASN A 38 47.59 24.51 7.46
CA ASN A 38 48.61 25.38 8.06
C ASN A 38 49.68 24.60 8.84
N VAL A 39 49.57 23.27 8.94
CA VAL A 39 50.61 22.42 9.54
C VAL A 39 51.72 22.19 8.51
N LYS A 40 52.88 22.76 8.78
CA LYS A 40 54.10 22.62 7.99
C LYS A 40 54.97 21.50 8.56
N SER A 41 55.45 20.60 7.71
CA SER A 41 56.43 19.56 8.09
C SER A 41 57.51 19.40 7.01
N PRO A 42 58.74 19.02 7.40
CA PRO A 42 59.80 18.71 6.45
C PRO A 42 59.51 17.36 5.77
N LEU A 43 59.04 17.39 4.53
CA LEU A 43 58.81 16.20 3.71
C LEU A 43 60.03 15.95 2.82
N LYS A 44 60.71 14.80 2.96
CA LYS A 44 61.60 14.29 1.90
C LYS A 44 60.73 13.89 0.69
N LYS A 45 61.19 14.21 -0.52
CA LYS A 45 60.46 13.93 -1.78
C LYS A 45 60.03 12.45 -1.81
N PRO A 46 58.76 12.15 -2.16
CA PRO A 46 58.34 10.76 -2.33
C PRO A 46 58.96 10.20 -3.61
N HIS A 47 59.51 8.99 -3.56
CA HIS A 47 59.70 8.18 -4.75
C HIS A 47 58.34 7.63 -5.20
N PRO A 48 58.08 7.52 -6.51
CA PRO A 48 56.81 7.01 -7.00
C PRO A 48 56.82 5.49 -6.82
N VAL A 49 56.09 4.99 -5.83
CA VAL A 49 55.84 3.55 -5.71
C VAL A 49 54.34 3.33 -5.60
N GLN A 50 53.81 2.61 -6.59
CA GLN A 50 52.44 2.10 -6.63
C GLN A 50 52.22 1.12 -5.47
N GLY A 51 51.04 1.22 -4.84
CA GLY A 51 50.52 0.18 -3.95
C GLY A 51 50.77 0.41 -2.48
N TRP A 52 49.94 1.25 -1.85
CA TRP A 52 49.70 1.14 -0.41
C TRP A 52 48.54 0.18 -0.19
N GLN A 53 48.75 -0.87 0.60
CA GLN A 53 47.67 -1.69 1.18
C GLN A 53 47.72 -1.52 2.70
N VAL A 54 46.70 -0.91 3.27
CA VAL A 54 46.53 -0.81 4.72
C VAL A 54 45.90 -2.11 5.21
N LYS A 55 46.66 -2.92 5.95
CA LYS A 55 46.15 -4.12 6.62
C LYS A 55 46.04 -3.83 8.11
N PHE A 56 44.85 -4.00 8.68
CA PHE A 56 44.63 -3.93 10.12
C PHE A 56 44.88 -5.32 10.71
N ASP A 57 45.88 -5.45 11.57
CA ASP A 57 46.03 -6.65 12.40
C ASP A 57 45.05 -6.58 13.59
N LYS A 58 44.46 -7.73 13.92
CA LYS A 58 43.32 -7.84 14.85
C LYS A 58 43.74 -7.94 16.31
N ARG A 59 45.01 -7.71 16.67
CA ARG A 59 45.50 -8.01 18.02
C ARG A 59 46.33 -6.96 18.77
N ASP A 60 46.75 -5.83 18.18
CA ASP A 60 47.30 -4.71 18.96
C ASP A 60 47.00 -3.37 18.26
N GLU A 61 46.45 -2.41 19.01
CA GLU A 61 45.72 -1.25 18.47
C GLU A 61 46.55 0.03 18.20
N ASP A 62 47.88 -0.01 18.35
CA ASP A 62 48.66 1.24 18.47
C ASP A 62 49.86 1.47 17.52
N ASP A 63 50.26 0.55 16.63
CA ASP A 63 51.41 0.81 15.74
C ASP A 63 51.11 0.63 14.23
N ILE A 64 51.45 1.66 13.44
CA ILE A 64 51.60 1.56 11.98
C ILE A 64 53.09 1.33 11.69
N LEU A 65 53.46 0.10 11.38
CA LEU A 65 54.84 -0.25 11.03
C LEU A 65 55.13 0.00 9.54
N ASP A 66 56.16 0.80 9.28
CA ASP A 66 56.84 0.87 7.99
C ASP A 66 57.76 -0.34 7.85
N THR A 67 57.46 -1.25 6.93
CA THR A 67 58.14 -2.55 6.83
C THR A 67 59.54 -2.49 6.20
N TYR A 68 60.07 -1.30 5.88
CA TYR A 68 61.38 -1.18 5.21
C TYR A 68 62.42 -0.25 5.85
N SER A 69 62.17 0.37 7.02
CA SER A 69 63.14 1.31 7.63
C SER A 69 63.62 0.85 9.01
N LYS A 70 64.92 0.55 9.12
CA LYS A 70 65.64 0.42 10.39
C LYS A 70 66.08 1.83 10.84
N ASP A 71 65.22 2.58 11.52
CA ASP A 71 65.60 3.56 12.55
C ASP A 71 64.35 4.24 13.14
N PRO A 72 64.32 4.52 14.46
CA PRO A 72 63.14 5.04 15.13
C PRO A 72 63.10 6.56 15.02
N LEU A 73 62.06 7.13 14.40
CA LEU A 73 61.87 8.58 14.43
C LEU A 73 60.60 8.97 15.21
N VAL A 74 60.88 9.55 16.37
CA VAL A 74 59.95 10.19 17.30
C VAL A 74 59.40 11.46 16.64
N VAL A 75 58.14 11.42 16.24
CA VAL A 75 57.29 12.61 16.10
C VAL A 75 56.06 12.36 16.97
N LYS A 76 55.56 13.37 17.69
CA LYS A 76 54.36 13.26 18.54
C LYS A 76 53.12 12.93 17.69
N THR A 77 52.92 11.66 17.38
CA THR A 77 51.85 11.13 16.51
C THR A 77 50.54 10.88 17.27
N LEU A 78 50.51 11.02 18.60
CA LEU A 78 49.31 10.72 19.38
C LEU A 78 48.14 11.69 19.14
N THR A 79 48.39 12.99 19.04
CA THR A 79 47.30 13.98 18.91
C THR A 79 46.70 14.00 17.50
N ALA A 80 47.53 13.80 16.47
CA ALA A 80 47.08 13.69 15.08
C ALA A 80 46.40 12.34 14.82
N SER A 81 46.90 11.23 15.38
CA SER A 81 46.28 9.91 15.29
C SER A 81 44.88 9.90 15.92
N PHE A 82 44.71 10.50 17.10
CA PHE A 82 43.40 10.55 17.77
C PHE A 82 42.37 11.39 17.00
N GLN A 83 42.77 12.55 16.47
CA GLN A 83 41.88 13.41 15.68
C GLN A 83 41.51 12.77 14.33
N VAL A 84 42.43 12.05 13.69
CA VAL A 84 42.16 11.31 12.44
C VAL A 84 41.32 10.04 12.69
N LYS A 85 41.58 9.27 13.77
CA LYS A 85 40.71 8.15 14.21
C LYS A 85 39.29 8.66 14.49
N ARG A 86 39.13 9.77 15.22
CA ARG A 86 37.82 10.38 15.47
C ARG A 86 37.12 10.83 14.18
N LEU A 87 37.85 11.43 13.25
CA LEU A 87 37.32 11.85 11.95
C LEU A 87 36.85 10.65 11.10
N LEU A 88 37.60 9.55 11.06
CA LEU A 88 37.22 8.35 10.33
C LEU A 88 36.01 7.64 10.96
N VAL A 89 35.90 7.65 12.29
CA VAL A 89 34.73 7.14 13.01
C VAL A 89 33.51 8.03 12.78
N ASP A 90 33.68 9.35 12.75
CA ASP A 90 32.60 10.30 12.47
C ASP A 90 32.15 10.22 11.00
N ILE A 91 33.07 10.11 10.04
CA ILE A 91 32.75 9.90 8.61
C ILE A 91 32.04 8.55 8.40
N ARG A 92 32.51 7.49 9.06
CA ARG A 92 31.86 6.18 9.00
C ARG A 92 30.47 6.23 9.60
N SER A 93 30.29 6.90 10.73
CA SER A 93 28.97 7.10 11.37
C SER A 93 28.02 7.94 10.51
N ASP A 94 28.51 9.05 9.93
CA ASP A 94 27.74 9.92 9.05
C ASP A 94 27.34 9.20 7.74
N CYS A 95 28.24 8.40 7.18
CA CYS A 95 27.97 7.59 5.97
C CYS A 95 27.00 6.44 6.26
N ILE A 96 27.13 5.78 7.42
CA ILE A 96 26.16 4.78 7.90
C ILE A 96 24.79 5.44 8.11
N MET A 97 24.71 6.63 8.73
CA MET A 97 23.45 7.36 8.91
C MET A 97 22.84 7.80 7.57
N ALA A 98 23.65 8.27 6.63
CA ALA A 98 23.19 8.66 5.30
C ALA A 98 22.64 7.44 4.53
N GLY A 99 23.36 6.32 4.52
CA GLY A 99 22.88 5.07 3.93
C GLY A 99 21.66 4.49 4.64
N LEU A 100 21.55 4.64 5.97
CA LEU A 100 20.37 4.25 6.73
C LEU A 100 19.15 5.11 6.36
N LYS A 101 19.37 6.42 6.17
CA LYS A 101 18.32 7.36 5.76
C LYS A 101 17.82 7.08 4.35
N GLU A 102 18.72 6.81 3.40
CA GLU A 102 18.36 6.41 2.03
C GLU A 102 17.59 5.08 2.02
N ARG A 103 18.05 4.08 2.76
CA ARG A 103 17.34 2.80 2.93
C ARG A 103 15.97 2.98 3.55
N PHE A 104 15.85 3.83 4.56
CA PHE A 104 14.58 4.15 5.21
C PHE A 104 13.64 4.89 4.24
N GLN A 105 14.15 5.82 3.44
CA GLN A 105 13.36 6.56 2.46
C GLN A 105 12.90 5.65 1.30
N ALA A 106 13.76 4.75 0.83
CA ALA A 106 13.41 3.72 -0.14
C ALA A 106 12.35 2.75 0.42
N PHE A 107 12.46 2.38 1.70
CA PHE A 107 11.49 1.54 2.39
C PHE A 107 10.11 2.20 2.49
N VAL A 108 10.05 3.44 2.97
CA VAL A 108 8.79 4.21 3.09
C VAL A 108 8.15 4.47 1.72
N ASN A 109 8.95 4.46 0.66
CA ASN A 109 8.49 4.57 -0.73
C ASN A 109 8.37 3.21 -1.43
N ASN A 110 8.22 2.10 -0.69
CA ASN A 110 7.96 0.79 -1.30
C ASN A 110 6.45 0.60 -1.54
N ARG A 111 6.06 0.32 -2.78
CA ARG A 111 4.65 0.02 -3.15
C ARG A 111 4.08 -1.20 -2.42
N TRP A 112 4.92 -2.18 -2.09
CA TRP A 112 4.51 -3.36 -1.32
C TRP A 112 4.21 -3.01 0.13
N LEU A 113 4.97 -2.08 0.73
CA LEU A 113 4.69 -1.59 2.08
C LEU A 113 3.29 -0.96 2.14
N VAL A 114 2.92 -0.17 1.13
CA VAL A 114 1.57 0.42 1.02
C VAL A 114 0.51 -0.67 0.92
N PHE A 115 0.74 -1.71 0.11
CA PHE A 115 -0.20 -2.82 -0.05
C PHE A 115 -0.38 -3.61 1.26
N VAL A 116 0.70 -3.86 1.99
CA VAL A 116 0.65 -4.53 3.30
C VAL A 116 -0.06 -3.67 4.34
N ALA A 117 0.25 -2.39 4.41
CA ALA A 117 -0.45 -1.45 5.29
C ALA A 117 -1.95 -1.39 4.96
N ALA A 118 -2.32 -1.42 3.67
CA ALA A 118 -3.71 -1.48 3.25
C ALA A 118 -4.39 -2.80 3.63
N MET A 119 -3.72 -3.95 3.52
CA MET A 119 -4.25 -5.24 4.00
C MET A 119 -4.50 -5.23 5.51
N TRP A 120 -3.57 -4.66 6.28
CA TRP A 120 -3.72 -4.54 7.72
C TRP A 120 -4.86 -3.62 8.10
N MET A 121 -4.96 -2.45 7.48
CA MET A 121 -6.09 -1.57 7.69
C MET A 121 -7.41 -2.32 7.41
N GLN A 122 -7.51 -2.96 6.25
CA GLN A 122 -8.71 -3.70 5.84
C GLN A 122 -9.08 -4.85 6.77
N SER A 123 -8.12 -5.45 7.47
CA SER A 123 -8.34 -6.50 8.46
C SER A 123 -9.08 -6.02 9.71
N PHE A 124 -9.14 -4.72 9.95
CA PHE A 124 -9.87 -4.10 11.07
C PHE A 124 -11.04 -3.23 10.61
N THR A 125 -11.06 -2.80 9.35
CA THR A 125 -12.01 -1.79 8.85
C THR A 125 -13.24 -2.34 8.12
N GLY A 126 -13.71 -3.56 8.43
CA GLY A 126 -14.98 -4.09 7.91
C GLY A 126 -16.06 -4.33 8.97
N PRO A 127 -16.43 -3.33 9.78
CA PRO A 127 -17.49 -3.47 10.78
C PRO A 127 -18.86 -3.82 10.19
N GLY A 128 -19.08 -3.67 8.88
CA GLY A 128 -20.29 -4.17 8.22
C GLY A 128 -20.51 -5.67 8.40
N TYR A 129 -19.43 -6.44 8.40
CA TYR A 129 -19.50 -7.91 8.46
C TYR A 129 -19.79 -8.45 9.85
N ILE A 130 -19.59 -7.64 10.89
CA ILE A 130 -19.90 -8.00 12.28
C ILE A 130 -21.27 -7.47 12.73
N PHE A 131 -22.04 -6.82 11.84
CA PHE A 131 -23.37 -6.32 12.20
C PHE A 131 -24.32 -7.43 12.63
N GLY A 132 -24.25 -8.62 12.01
CA GLY A 132 -25.02 -9.79 12.44
C GLY A 132 -24.78 -10.17 13.92
N SER A 133 -23.59 -9.88 14.45
CA SER A 133 -23.20 -10.10 15.84
C SER A 133 -23.57 -8.95 16.78
N ILE A 134 -23.58 -7.72 16.28
CA ILE A 134 -23.91 -6.52 17.05
C ILE A 134 -25.44 -6.30 17.13
N SER A 135 -26.16 -6.67 16.07
CA SER A 135 -27.58 -6.39 15.92
C SER A 135 -28.46 -7.00 17.02
N PRO A 136 -28.19 -8.20 17.58
CA PRO A 136 -28.95 -8.72 18.71
C PRO A 136 -28.79 -7.87 19.98
N VAL A 137 -27.58 -7.33 20.23
CA VAL A 137 -27.28 -6.46 21.38
C VAL A 137 -28.02 -5.14 21.27
N ILE A 138 -28.04 -4.54 20.06
CA ILE A 138 -28.82 -3.32 19.80
C ILE A 138 -30.30 -3.58 20.02
N LYS A 139 -30.80 -4.72 19.50
CA LYS A 139 -32.22 -5.10 19.59
C LYS A 139 -32.69 -5.21 21.03
N SER A 140 -31.94 -5.94 21.86
CA SER A 140 -32.28 -6.15 23.27
C SER A 140 -32.14 -4.87 24.09
N SER A 141 -31.05 -4.11 23.89
CA SER A 141 -30.77 -2.91 24.70
C SER A 141 -31.74 -1.76 24.40
N LEU A 142 -32.20 -1.63 23.15
CA LEU A 142 -33.09 -0.55 22.72
C LEU A 142 -34.56 -0.96 22.61
N ASN A 143 -34.89 -2.21 22.97
CA ASN A 143 -36.24 -2.79 22.82
C ASN A 143 -36.80 -2.65 21.39
N TYR A 144 -35.95 -2.83 20.38
CA TYR A 144 -36.37 -2.74 18.98
C TYR A 144 -37.04 -4.02 18.49
N ASN A 145 -38.06 -3.87 17.65
CA ASN A 145 -38.60 -5.00 16.90
C ASN A 145 -37.74 -5.32 15.67
N GLN A 146 -38.00 -6.47 15.03
CA GLN A 146 -37.22 -6.90 13.87
C GLN A 146 -37.27 -5.90 12.72
N ARG A 147 -38.42 -5.27 12.47
CA ARG A 147 -38.57 -4.28 11.40
C ARG A 147 -37.71 -3.03 11.63
N GLN A 148 -37.61 -2.57 12.87
CA GLN A 148 -36.75 -1.43 13.24
C GLN A 148 -35.28 -1.79 13.10
N LEU A 149 -34.88 -2.99 13.54
CA LEU A 149 -33.51 -3.47 13.40
C LEU A 149 -33.11 -3.64 11.93
N SER A 150 -33.99 -4.21 11.09
CA SER A 150 -33.72 -4.34 9.65
C SER A 150 -33.60 -2.98 8.96
N LYS A 151 -34.37 -1.97 9.37
CA LYS A 151 -34.19 -0.58 8.88
C LYS A 151 -32.81 -0.03 9.25
N LEU A 152 -32.30 -0.37 10.42
CA LEU A 152 -30.96 0.02 10.87
C LEU A 152 -29.87 -0.67 10.03
N GLY A 153 -30.03 -1.96 9.75
CA GLY A 153 -29.15 -2.72 8.85
C GLY A 153 -29.11 -2.13 7.43
N VAL A 154 -30.29 -1.81 6.86
CA VAL A 154 -30.37 -1.13 5.55
C VAL A 154 -29.70 0.24 5.56
N ALA A 155 -29.88 1.04 6.62
CA ALA A 155 -29.23 2.34 6.74
C ALA A 155 -27.71 2.21 6.85
N LYS A 156 -27.23 1.22 7.59
CA LYS A 156 -25.81 0.84 7.63
C LYS A 156 -25.34 0.47 6.22
N ASP A 157 -25.93 -0.53 5.57
CA ASP A 157 -25.53 -0.97 4.22
C ASP A 157 -25.48 0.16 3.19
N LEU A 158 -26.46 1.07 3.26
CA LEU A 158 -26.48 2.27 2.41
C LEU A 158 -25.27 3.15 2.68
N GLY A 159 -24.93 3.39 3.95
CA GLY A 159 -23.71 4.11 4.34
C GLY A 159 -22.45 3.49 3.74
N GLY A 160 -22.37 2.16 3.71
CA GLY A 160 -21.24 1.41 3.17
C GLY A 160 -21.12 1.48 1.65
N SER A 161 -22.24 1.80 0.98
CA SER A 161 -22.38 1.82 -0.47
C SER A 161 -22.20 3.21 -1.09
N VAL A 162 -22.33 4.30 -0.32
CA VAL A 162 -22.14 5.67 -0.81
C VAL A 162 -20.65 6.01 -0.91
N GLY A 163 -20.00 5.51 -1.98
CA GLY A 163 -18.58 5.71 -2.25
C GLY A 163 -18.23 6.89 -3.15
N PHE A 164 -19.20 7.51 -3.83
CA PHE A 164 -18.94 8.60 -4.77
C PHE A 164 -18.23 9.80 -4.13
N ILE A 165 -18.62 10.16 -2.91
CA ILE A 165 -18.02 11.27 -2.16
C ILE A 165 -16.57 10.92 -1.79
N ALA A 166 -16.33 9.73 -1.25
CA ALA A 166 -14.98 9.27 -0.91
C ALA A 166 -14.06 9.23 -2.15
N GLY A 167 -14.59 8.75 -3.28
CA GLY A 167 -13.87 8.71 -4.56
C GLY A 167 -13.51 10.10 -5.08
N GLY A 168 -14.46 11.03 -5.12
CA GLY A 168 -14.20 12.41 -5.50
C GLY A 168 -13.22 13.12 -4.56
N LEU A 169 -13.29 12.85 -3.26
CA LEU A 169 -12.32 13.39 -2.29
C LEU A 169 -10.91 12.83 -2.48
N CYS A 170 -10.73 11.62 -3.02
CA CYS A 170 -9.40 11.09 -3.34
C CYS A 170 -8.72 11.85 -4.50
N GLU A 171 -9.47 12.57 -5.33
CA GLU A 171 -8.91 13.41 -6.40
C GLU A 171 -8.49 14.80 -5.89
N ILE A 172 -9.11 15.27 -4.80
CA ILE A 172 -8.94 16.64 -4.27
C ILE A 172 -8.02 16.68 -3.05
N LEU A 173 -8.18 15.71 -2.14
CA LEU A 173 -7.47 15.64 -0.87
C LEU A 173 -6.35 14.61 -0.93
N PRO A 174 -5.27 14.80 -0.14
CA PRO A 174 -4.32 13.72 0.07
C PRO A 174 -5.01 12.53 0.75
N ILE A 175 -4.56 11.32 0.45
CA ILE A 175 -5.19 10.07 0.94
C ILE A 175 -5.29 10.01 2.47
N TRP A 176 -4.29 10.52 3.20
CA TRP A 176 -4.35 10.59 4.66
C TRP A 176 -5.54 11.44 5.15
N GLY A 177 -5.92 12.49 4.42
CA GLY A 177 -7.06 13.35 4.73
C GLY A 177 -8.39 12.65 4.49
N VAL A 178 -8.48 11.84 3.42
CA VAL A 178 -9.66 10.98 3.17
C VAL A 178 -9.81 9.95 4.29
N LEU A 179 -8.71 9.30 4.68
CA LEU A 179 -8.69 8.35 5.80
C LEU A 179 -9.07 9.00 7.13
N LEU A 180 -8.61 10.23 7.38
CA LEU A 180 -8.98 10.99 8.58
C LEU A 180 -10.49 11.25 8.65
N ILE A 181 -11.11 11.66 7.54
CA ILE A 181 -12.57 11.88 7.48
C ILE A 181 -13.31 10.57 7.81
N GLY A 182 -12.90 9.46 7.20
CA GLY A 182 -13.47 8.15 7.50
C GLY A 182 -13.30 7.75 8.97
N ALA A 183 -12.13 8.02 9.56
CA ALA A 183 -11.81 7.71 10.95
C ALA A 183 -12.69 8.47 11.92
N LEU A 184 -12.93 9.75 11.65
CA LEU A 184 -13.85 10.59 12.42
C LEU A 184 -15.31 10.12 12.26
N GLN A 185 -15.74 9.78 11.05
CA GLN A 185 -17.09 9.26 10.81
C GLN A 185 -17.34 7.95 11.58
N ASN A 186 -16.42 6.98 11.49
CA ASN A 186 -16.47 5.71 12.21
C ASN A 186 -16.55 5.94 13.72
N LEU A 187 -15.63 6.77 14.24
CA LEU A 187 -15.57 7.07 15.67
C LEU A 187 -16.86 7.75 16.16
N ILE A 188 -17.34 8.78 15.46
CA ILE A 188 -18.54 9.52 15.86
C ILE A 188 -19.78 8.64 15.82
N GLY A 189 -19.99 7.91 14.71
CA GLY A 189 -21.20 7.10 14.53
C GLY A 189 -21.28 5.93 15.52
N TYR A 190 -20.24 5.09 15.58
CA TYR A 190 -20.26 3.91 16.46
C TYR A 190 -20.03 4.25 17.94
N SER A 191 -19.27 5.30 18.30
CA SER A 191 -19.19 5.69 19.72
C SER A 191 -20.53 6.23 20.22
N SER A 192 -21.23 7.01 19.41
CA SER A 192 -22.59 7.48 19.76
C SER A 192 -23.54 6.31 19.94
N LEU A 193 -23.49 5.32 19.02
CA LEU A 193 -24.28 4.10 19.12
C LEU A 193 -23.97 3.33 20.41
N TRP A 194 -22.69 3.16 20.76
CA TRP A 194 -22.27 2.51 22.00
C TRP A 194 -22.75 3.25 23.25
N LEU A 195 -22.66 4.58 23.30
CA LEU A 195 -23.14 5.39 24.42
C LEU A 195 -24.67 5.26 24.63
N ILE A 196 -25.43 5.16 23.53
CA ILE A 196 -26.88 4.98 23.58
C ILE A 196 -27.24 3.56 24.04
N VAL A 197 -26.58 2.53 23.49
CA VAL A 197 -26.80 1.13 23.87
C VAL A 197 -26.45 0.86 25.33
N THR A 198 -25.41 1.51 25.86
CA THR A 198 -25.01 1.41 27.28
C THR A 198 -25.86 2.29 28.23
N GLY A 199 -26.87 3.00 27.71
CA GLY A 199 -27.77 3.83 28.52
C GLY A 199 -27.14 5.11 29.07
N LYS A 200 -25.94 5.50 28.62
CA LYS A 200 -25.28 6.75 29.04
C LYS A 200 -25.89 7.99 28.37
N VAL A 201 -26.54 7.80 27.22
CA VAL A 201 -27.22 8.83 26.44
C VAL A 201 -28.64 8.35 26.16
N PRO A 202 -29.66 9.24 26.19
CA PRO A 202 -31.03 8.86 25.88
C PRO A 202 -31.17 8.29 24.46
N VAL A 203 -32.10 7.35 24.30
CA VAL A 203 -32.38 6.74 23.00
C VAL A 203 -32.98 7.77 22.06
N PHE A 204 -32.35 7.92 20.89
CA PHE A 204 -32.83 8.80 19.84
C PHE A 204 -33.96 8.17 19.02
N PRO A 205 -34.78 8.97 18.32
CA PRO A 205 -35.76 8.44 17.39
C PRO A 205 -35.07 7.60 16.29
N LEU A 206 -35.78 6.59 15.78
CA LEU A 206 -35.23 5.60 14.85
C LEU A 206 -34.50 6.23 13.64
N TRP A 207 -35.03 7.32 13.08
CA TRP A 207 -34.39 7.99 11.94
C TRP A 207 -33.00 8.54 12.29
N ALA A 208 -32.82 9.06 13.51
CA ALA A 208 -31.54 9.59 13.96
C ALA A 208 -30.56 8.44 14.24
N MET A 209 -31.06 7.30 14.76
CA MET A 209 -30.26 6.08 14.89
C MET A 209 -29.80 5.55 13.53
N CYS A 210 -30.67 5.58 12.51
CA CYS A 210 -30.32 5.27 11.13
C CYS A 210 -29.23 6.20 10.58
N VAL A 211 -29.31 7.50 10.86
CA VAL A 211 -28.26 8.46 10.45
C VAL A 211 -26.94 8.18 11.16
N LEU A 212 -26.96 7.91 12.48
CA LEU A 212 -25.74 7.61 13.23
C LEU A 212 -25.02 6.37 12.72
N ILE A 213 -25.76 5.27 12.50
CA ILE A 213 -25.15 4.04 11.98
C ILE A 213 -24.71 4.20 10.52
N PHE A 214 -25.46 4.96 9.72
CA PHE A 214 -25.08 5.31 8.35
C PHE A 214 -23.75 6.05 8.35
N VAL A 215 -23.59 7.09 9.18
CA VAL A 215 -22.35 7.87 9.28
C VAL A 215 -21.21 7.00 9.78
N GLY A 216 -21.42 6.22 10.84
CA GLY A 216 -20.41 5.30 11.37
C GLY A 216 -19.90 4.33 10.30
N HIS A 217 -20.84 3.71 9.58
CA HIS A 217 -20.50 2.73 8.54
C HIS A 217 -19.98 3.37 7.26
N ASN A 218 -20.32 4.64 6.95
CA ASN A 218 -19.75 5.35 5.81
C ASN A 218 -18.24 5.55 5.96
N GLY A 219 -17.72 5.59 7.19
CA GLY A 219 -16.28 5.57 7.45
C GLY A 219 -15.56 4.37 6.80
N GLU A 220 -16.19 3.18 6.81
CA GLU A 220 -15.68 1.99 6.11
C GLU A 220 -15.52 2.21 4.60
N THR A 221 -16.44 2.97 3.98
CA THR A 221 -16.34 3.30 2.56
C THR A 221 -15.12 4.15 2.25
N TYR A 222 -14.76 5.08 3.13
CA TYR A 222 -13.57 5.94 2.98
C TYR A 222 -12.29 5.10 3.09
N PHE A 223 -12.20 4.21 4.09
CA PHE A 223 -11.06 3.31 4.25
C PHE A 223 -10.87 2.41 3.03
N ASN A 224 -11.96 1.79 2.58
CA ASN A 224 -11.97 0.96 1.38
C ASN A 224 -11.52 1.72 0.13
N THR A 225 -12.04 2.93 -0.08
CA THR A 225 -11.75 3.72 -1.27
C THR A 225 -10.30 4.18 -1.27
N ALA A 226 -9.81 4.74 -0.16
CA ALA A 226 -8.43 5.17 0.00
C ALA A 226 -7.42 4.03 -0.23
N ALA A 227 -7.69 2.86 0.35
CA ALA A 227 -6.86 1.66 0.19
C ALA A 227 -6.84 1.19 -1.28
N LEU A 228 -8.02 1.07 -1.91
CA LEU A 228 -8.11 0.60 -3.30
C LEU A 228 -7.47 1.56 -4.29
N VAL A 229 -7.76 2.86 -4.20
CA VAL A 229 -7.19 3.87 -5.11
C VAL A 229 -5.67 3.85 -5.01
N SER A 230 -5.12 3.84 -3.79
CA SER A 230 -3.67 3.82 -3.57
C SER A 230 -3.02 2.55 -4.15
N CYS A 231 -3.59 1.37 -3.88
CA CYS A 231 -2.98 0.11 -4.28
C CYS A 231 -3.18 -0.21 -5.77
N VAL A 232 -4.33 0.13 -6.36
CA VAL A 232 -4.56 -0.09 -7.81
C VAL A 232 -3.66 0.82 -8.64
N GLN A 233 -3.41 2.05 -8.20
CA GLN A 233 -2.44 2.93 -8.85
C GLN A 233 -1.00 2.40 -8.73
N ASN A 234 -0.67 1.75 -7.61
CA ASN A 234 0.64 1.13 -7.39
C ASN A 234 0.87 -0.14 -8.24
N PHE A 235 -0.20 -0.85 -8.62
CA PHE A 235 -0.16 -2.11 -9.37
C PHE A 235 -1.11 -2.10 -10.59
N PRO A 236 -0.86 -1.25 -11.60
CA PRO A 236 -1.82 -1.00 -12.68
C PRO A 236 -2.06 -2.23 -13.59
N LYS A 237 -1.12 -3.18 -13.66
CA LYS A 237 -1.24 -4.43 -14.45
C LYS A 237 -1.72 -5.63 -13.62
N SER A 238 -2.01 -5.47 -12.34
CA SER A 238 -2.50 -6.57 -11.46
C SER A 238 -3.62 -6.05 -10.56
N ARG A 239 -4.57 -5.34 -11.18
CA ARG A 239 -5.70 -4.72 -10.48
C ARG A 239 -6.62 -5.76 -9.83
N GLY A 240 -6.89 -6.87 -10.53
CA GLY A 240 -7.77 -7.94 -10.05
C GLY A 240 -7.30 -8.55 -8.71
N PRO A 241 -6.03 -9.02 -8.63
CA PRO A 241 -5.47 -9.56 -7.40
C PRO A 241 -5.47 -8.59 -6.23
N VAL A 242 -5.04 -7.35 -6.49
CA VAL A 242 -4.99 -6.29 -5.46
C VAL A 242 -6.38 -6.01 -4.90
N VAL A 243 -7.38 -5.82 -5.76
CA VAL A 243 -8.77 -5.58 -5.34
C VAL A 243 -9.32 -6.77 -4.57
N GLY A 244 -9.10 -8.00 -5.08
CA GLY A 244 -9.58 -9.24 -4.46
C GLY A 244 -9.01 -9.46 -3.05
N ILE A 245 -7.71 -9.25 -2.86
CA ILE A 245 -7.06 -9.38 -1.56
C ILE A 245 -7.54 -8.31 -0.58
N LEU A 246 -7.54 -7.02 -0.99
CA LEU A 246 -7.96 -5.93 -0.08
C LEU A 246 -9.43 -6.02 0.31
N LYS A 247 -10.31 -6.30 -0.64
CA LYS A 247 -11.74 -6.54 -0.35
C LYS A 247 -11.94 -7.84 0.41
N GLY A 248 -11.10 -8.84 0.18
CA GLY A 248 -11.04 -10.06 0.97
C GLY A 248 -10.83 -9.72 2.44
N PHE A 249 -9.72 -9.06 2.78
CA PHE A 249 -9.40 -8.69 4.17
C PHE A 249 -10.49 -7.85 4.84
N ALA A 250 -11.13 -6.94 4.09
CA ALA A 250 -12.31 -6.23 4.59
C ALA A 250 -13.43 -7.18 5.02
N ALA A 251 -13.70 -8.25 4.25
CA ALA A 251 -14.66 -9.28 4.63
C ALA A 251 -14.19 -10.15 5.79
N LEU A 252 -12.89 -10.47 5.86
CA LEU A 252 -12.30 -11.28 6.93
C LEU A 252 -12.29 -10.55 8.28
N SER A 253 -12.33 -9.21 8.26
CA SER A 253 -12.26 -8.39 9.47
C SER A 253 -13.31 -8.74 10.53
N GLY A 254 -14.51 -9.17 10.13
CA GLY A 254 -15.55 -9.60 11.07
C GLY A 254 -15.12 -10.81 11.90
N ALA A 255 -14.44 -11.78 11.29
CA ALA A 255 -13.89 -12.94 11.98
C ALA A 255 -12.70 -12.55 12.88
N ILE A 256 -11.80 -11.69 12.39
CA ILE A 256 -10.64 -11.20 13.16
C ILE A 256 -11.10 -10.42 14.39
N LEU A 257 -12.03 -9.49 14.23
CA LEU A 257 -12.60 -8.70 15.32
C LEU A 257 -13.36 -9.58 16.32
N THR A 258 -14.10 -10.59 15.86
CA THR A 258 -14.76 -11.56 16.74
C THR A 258 -13.75 -12.31 17.59
N GLN A 259 -12.64 -12.77 17.00
CA GLN A 259 -11.55 -13.45 17.71
C GLN A 259 -10.85 -12.54 18.74
N ILE A 260 -10.67 -11.25 18.42
CA ILE A 260 -10.14 -10.28 19.38
C ILE A 260 -11.13 -10.07 20.53
N TYR A 261 -12.43 -10.00 20.24
CA TYR A 261 -13.46 -9.85 21.27
C TYR A 261 -13.51 -11.05 22.23
N THR A 262 -13.43 -12.27 21.71
CA THR A 262 -13.40 -13.49 22.55
C THR A 262 -12.11 -13.59 23.37
N MET A 263 -10.97 -13.14 22.81
CA MET A 263 -9.68 -13.09 23.51
C MET A 263 -9.63 -12.08 24.64
N ILE A 264 -10.26 -10.90 24.50
CA ILE A 264 -10.30 -9.91 25.57
C ILE A 264 -11.28 -10.31 26.69
N ASN A 265 -12.23 -11.21 26.40
CA ASN A 265 -13.25 -11.71 27.32
C ASN A 265 -13.99 -10.56 28.03
N PHE A 266 -14.55 -9.66 27.22
CA PHE A 266 -15.27 -8.51 27.75
C PHE A 266 -16.48 -8.95 28.60
N PRO A 267 -16.74 -8.26 29.74
CA PRO A 267 -17.85 -8.60 30.62
C PRO A 267 -19.22 -8.20 30.06
N ASP A 268 -19.27 -7.28 29.09
CA ASP A 268 -20.49 -6.74 28.49
C ASP A 268 -20.49 -6.89 26.98
N GLN A 269 -21.62 -7.36 26.43
CA GLN A 269 -21.86 -7.54 25.00
C GLN A 269 -21.82 -6.21 24.22
N ALA A 270 -22.12 -5.07 24.86
CA ALA A 270 -21.97 -3.76 24.22
C ALA A 270 -20.50 -3.39 23.94
N SER A 271 -19.54 -4.05 24.58
CA SER A 271 -18.09 -3.83 24.33
C SER A 271 -17.70 -4.16 22.89
N LEU A 272 -18.46 -5.02 22.20
CA LEU A 272 -18.26 -5.29 20.77
C LEU A 272 -18.48 -4.04 19.91
N ILE A 273 -19.48 -3.22 20.26
CA ILE A 273 -19.77 -1.94 19.57
C ILE A 273 -18.65 -0.94 19.85
N PHE A 274 -18.15 -0.90 21.09
CA PHE A 274 -17.02 -0.05 21.46
C PHE A 274 -15.74 -0.42 20.69
N MET A 275 -15.45 -1.72 20.57
CA MET A 275 -14.32 -2.22 19.80
C MET A 275 -14.42 -1.81 18.32
N VAL A 276 -15.63 -1.87 17.74
CA VAL A 276 -15.88 -1.37 16.37
C VAL A 276 -15.74 0.15 16.25
N ALA A 277 -16.08 0.91 17.30
CA ALA A 277 -15.91 2.35 17.29
C ALA A 277 -14.43 2.78 17.34
N VAL A 278 -13.64 2.11 18.17
CA VAL A 278 -12.26 2.54 18.48
C VAL A 278 -11.21 1.78 17.69
N GLY A 279 -11.34 0.46 17.55
CA GLY A 279 -10.36 -0.42 16.92
C GLY A 279 -9.99 -0.02 15.49
N PRO A 280 -10.96 0.08 14.55
CA PRO A 280 -10.70 0.52 13.19
C PRO A 280 -10.06 1.92 13.14
N THR A 281 -10.56 2.85 13.95
CA THR A 281 -10.06 4.22 14.03
C THR A 281 -8.60 4.27 14.50
N MET A 282 -8.21 3.48 15.51
CA MET A 282 -6.82 3.38 15.96
C MET A 282 -5.88 2.86 14.87
N VAL A 283 -6.28 1.79 14.17
CA VAL A 283 -5.48 1.20 13.08
C VAL A 283 -5.33 2.20 11.94
N VAL A 284 -6.40 2.92 11.59
CA VAL A 284 -6.35 3.93 10.54
C VAL A 284 -5.41 5.08 10.91
N PHE A 285 -5.50 5.62 12.13
CA PHE A 285 -4.57 6.67 12.58
C PHE A 285 -3.10 6.23 12.54
N ALA A 286 -2.82 4.97 12.85
CA ALA A 286 -1.47 4.43 12.80
C ALA A 286 -0.91 4.30 11.37
N LEU A 287 -1.77 3.97 10.39
CA LEU A 287 -1.35 3.63 9.03
C LEU A 287 -1.63 4.73 7.98
N MET A 288 -2.39 5.77 8.32
CA MET A 288 -2.88 6.74 7.32
C MET A 288 -1.79 7.50 6.56
N PHE A 289 -0.59 7.67 7.14
CA PHE A 289 0.54 8.32 6.46
C PHE A 289 1.35 7.35 5.58
N ILE A 290 1.21 6.04 5.80
CA ILE A 290 1.86 5.00 4.99
C ILE A 290 1.03 4.73 3.74
N ILE A 291 -0.30 4.73 3.84
CA ILE A 291 -1.17 4.48 2.70
C ILE A 291 -1.22 5.70 1.79
N ARG A 292 -0.49 5.61 0.68
CA ARG A 292 -0.47 6.63 -0.38
C ARG A 292 -0.12 5.99 -1.72
N PRO A 293 -0.57 6.55 -2.84
CA PRO A 293 -0.06 6.17 -4.14
C PRO A 293 1.43 6.54 -4.21
N VAL A 294 2.25 5.53 -4.45
CA VAL A 294 3.69 5.68 -4.67
C VAL A 294 3.88 5.59 -6.18
N GLY A 295 3.73 6.75 -6.84
CA GLY A 295 3.98 6.84 -8.28
C GLY A 295 5.40 6.37 -8.60
N GLY A 296 5.57 5.54 -9.64
CA GLY A 296 6.93 5.28 -10.13
C GLY A 296 7.21 4.00 -10.93
N HIS A 297 6.34 3.00 -10.97
CA HIS A 297 6.69 1.74 -11.66
C HIS A 297 5.53 1.20 -12.49
N LYS A 298 5.35 1.77 -13.69
CA LYS A 298 4.41 1.23 -14.71
C LYS A 298 4.88 -0.10 -15.30
N GLU A 299 6.13 -0.48 -15.07
CA GLU A 299 6.70 -1.75 -15.49
C GLU A 299 6.44 -2.85 -14.46
N VAL A 300 6.00 -4.01 -14.96
CA VAL A 300 5.82 -5.22 -14.17
C VAL A 300 7.18 -5.81 -13.89
N ARG A 301 7.54 -5.93 -12.62
CA ARG A 301 8.78 -6.63 -12.25
C ARG A 301 8.48 -8.14 -12.28
N PRO A 302 9.39 -8.98 -12.79
CA PRO A 302 9.19 -10.43 -12.77
C PRO A 302 9.03 -10.98 -11.33
N SER A 303 9.57 -10.29 -10.32
CA SER A 303 9.38 -10.64 -8.90
C SER A 303 7.95 -10.43 -8.40
N ASP A 304 7.16 -9.56 -9.05
CA ASP A 304 5.80 -9.24 -8.60
C ASP A 304 4.90 -10.50 -8.61
N GLY A 305 5.07 -11.37 -9.60
CA GLY A 305 4.32 -12.61 -9.71
C GLY A 305 4.59 -13.57 -8.54
N LEU A 306 5.85 -13.69 -8.12
CA LEU A 306 6.23 -14.50 -6.96
C LEU A 306 5.64 -13.89 -5.68
N SER A 307 5.80 -12.58 -5.49
CA SER A 307 5.30 -11.87 -4.30
C SER A 307 3.77 -11.98 -4.18
N PHE A 308 3.02 -11.82 -5.28
CA PHE A 308 1.58 -12.09 -5.25
C PHE A 308 1.26 -13.54 -4.93
N THR A 309 1.95 -14.51 -5.53
CA THR A 309 1.72 -15.94 -5.25
C THR A 309 1.93 -16.27 -3.78
N VAL A 310 3.00 -15.76 -3.17
CA VAL A 310 3.27 -15.94 -1.74
C VAL A 310 2.18 -15.29 -0.89
N VAL A 311 1.79 -14.04 -1.19
CA VAL A 311 0.71 -13.36 -0.47
C VAL A 311 -0.60 -14.14 -0.58
N TYR A 312 -0.92 -14.70 -1.75
CA TYR A 312 -2.08 -15.57 -1.95
C TYR A 312 -2.00 -16.84 -1.10
N SER A 313 -0.85 -17.52 -1.08
CA SER A 313 -0.66 -18.72 -0.25
C SER A 313 -0.85 -18.40 1.24
N VAL A 314 -0.31 -17.26 1.71
CA VAL A 314 -0.50 -16.79 3.10
C VAL A 314 -1.96 -16.48 3.37
N CYS A 315 -2.66 -15.82 2.44
CA CYS A 315 -4.10 -15.54 2.54
C CYS A 315 -4.94 -16.81 2.67
N LEU A 316 -4.68 -17.82 1.84
CA LEU A 316 -5.40 -19.10 1.89
C LEU A 316 -5.09 -19.88 3.17
N LEU A 317 -3.83 -19.89 3.61
CA LEU A 317 -3.43 -20.48 4.88
C LEU A 317 -4.14 -19.80 6.05
N LEU A 318 -4.21 -18.46 6.04
CA LEU A 318 -4.90 -17.67 7.05
C LEU A 318 -6.40 -17.99 7.11
N ALA A 319 -7.05 -18.11 5.94
CA ALA A 319 -8.46 -18.50 5.87
C ALA A 319 -8.70 -19.93 6.39
N ALA A 320 -7.86 -20.89 6.00
CA ALA A 320 -7.94 -22.27 6.48
C ALA A 320 -7.70 -22.35 8.00
N TYR A 321 -6.75 -21.58 8.51
CA TYR A 321 -6.46 -21.45 9.93
C TYR A 321 -7.65 -20.92 10.72
N LEU A 322 -8.23 -19.80 10.27
CA LEU A 322 -9.42 -19.22 10.89
C LEU A 322 -10.60 -20.21 10.84
N MET A 323 -10.83 -20.89 9.72
CA MET A 323 -11.89 -21.92 9.63
C MET A 323 -11.68 -23.03 10.66
N ALA A 324 -10.44 -23.52 10.82
CA ALA A 324 -10.12 -24.58 11.76
C ALA A 324 -10.38 -24.15 13.21
N ILE A 325 -10.00 -22.92 13.59
CA ILE A 325 -10.29 -22.38 14.93
C ILE A 325 -11.79 -22.25 15.15
N MET A 326 -12.52 -21.65 14.21
CA MET A 326 -13.96 -21.43 14.37
C MET A 326 -14.72 -22.75 14.52
N LEU A 327 -14.34 -23.79 13.77
CA LEU A 327 -14.92 -25.13 13.93
C LEU A 327 -14.50 -25.80 15.23
N LEU A 328 -13.26 -25.61 15.67
CA LEU A 328 -12.78 -26.17 16.93
C LEU A 328 -13.49 -25.56 18.14
N GLU A 329 -13.73 -24.24 18.13
CA GLU A 329 -14.49 -23.52 19.16
C GLU A 329 -15.97 -23.92 19.21
N ASP A 330 -16.55 -24.29 18.06
CA ASP A 330 -17.94 -24.76 17.98
C ASP A 330 -18.09 -26.21 18.45
N LEU A 331 -17.16 -27.09 18.07
CA LEU A 331 -17.24 -28.52 18.35
C LEU A 331 -16.71 -28.89 19.75
N VAL A 332 -15.81 -28.09 20.32
CA VAL A 332 -15.12 -28.40 21.58
C VAL A 332 -15.13 -27.17 22.49
N SER A 333 -15.34 -27.38 23.79
CA SER A 333 -15.18 -26.33 24.79
C SER A 333 -13.70 -25.97 24.97
N VAL A 334 -13.22 -25.00 24.19
CA VAL A 334 -11.84 -24.52 24.22
C VAL A 334 -11.61 -23.61 25.43
N SER A 335 -10.51 -23.83 26.17
CA SER A 335 -10.13 -22.96 27.28
C SER A 335 -9.73 -21.56 26.82
N HIS A 336 -9.97 -20.55 27.64
CA HIS A 336 -9.65 -19.15 27.32
C HIS A 336 -8.16 -18.92 26.98
N ASN A 337 -7.26 -19.68 27.63
CA ASN A 337 -5.81 -19.64 27.34
C ASN A 337 -5.51 -20.09 25.90
N LEU A 338 -6.20 -21.12 25.42
CA LEU A 338 -6.03 -21.62 24.06
C LEU A 338 -6.58 -20.64 23.02
N ILE A 339 -7.74 -20.02 23.30
CA ILE A 339 -8.28 -18.93 22.46
C ILE A 339 -7.24 -17.82 22.35
N THR A 340 -6.67 -17.39 23.46
CA THR A 340 -5.61 -16.35 23.46
C THR A 340 -4.41 -16.76 22.61
N ILE A 341 -3.93 -18.01 22.73
CA ILE A 341 -2.82 -18.52 21.91
C ILE A 341 -3.20 -18.53 20.42
N PHE A 342 -4.41 -18.98 20.07
CA PHE A 342 -4.90 -18.96 18.69
C PHE A 342 -4.99 -17.54 18.13
N THR A 343 -5.52 -16.59 18.89
CA THR A 343 -5.55 -15.18 18.48
C THR A 343 -4.15 -14.58 18.35
N LEU A 344 -3.19 -14.96 19.19
CA LEU A 344 -1.79 -14.49 19.04
C LEU A 344 -1.12 -15.07 17.79
N ILE A 345 -1.37 -16.35 17.48
CA ILE A 345 -0.87 -17.00 16.27
C ILE A 345 -1.48 -16.35 15.02
N LEU A 346 -2.73 -15.89 15.06
CA LEU A 346 -3.39 -15.16 13.97
C LEU A 346 -2.61 -13.93 13.49
N PHE A 347 -1.90 -13.25 14.41
CA PHE A 347 -1.11 -12.07 14.05
C PHE A 347 0.19 -12.41 13.32
N VAL A 348 0.77 -13.60 13.53
CA VAL A 348 2.03 -14.02 12.88
C VAL A 348 1.98 -13.97 11.35
N PRO A 349 1.00 -14.58 10.65
CA PRO A 349 0.90 -14.53 9.19
C PRO A 349 0.66 -13.12 8.65
N LEU A 350 0.10 -12.20 9.46
CA LEU A 350 -0.05 -10.79 9.06
C LEU A 350 1.30 -10.06 8.94
N PHE A 351 2.35 -10.51 9.63
CA PHE A 351 3.69 -9.90 9.53
C PHE A 351 4.54 -10.45 8.38
N ILE A 352 4.20 -11.62 7.80
CA ILE A 352 4.95 -12.24 6.69
C ILE A 352 5.09 -11.31 5.47
N PRO A 353 4.02 -10.60 5.02
CA PRO A 353 4.14 -9.68 3.89
C PRO A 353 5.15 -8.54 4.11
N ILE A 354 5.43 -8.15 5.37
CA ILE A 354 6.48 -7.15 5.65
C ILE A 354 7.87 -7.75 5.41
N VAL A 355 8.10 -8.99 5.84
CA VAL A 355 9.39 -9.68 5.63
C VAL A 355 9.70 -9.79 4.13
N LEU A 356 8.68 -10.06 3.31
CA LEU A 356 8.82 -10.05 1.84
C LEU A 356 9.20 -8.67 1.30
N SER A 357 8.61 -7.60 1.86
CA SER A 357 8.98 -6.22 1.56
C SER A 357 10.44 -5.89 1.94
N PHE A 358 11.00 -6.53 2.97
CA PHE A 358 12.41 -6.40 3.36
C PHE A 358 13.36 -7.20 2.47
N CYS A 359 12.95 -8.39 2.02
CA CYS A 359 13.81 -9.28 1.22
C CYS A 359 13.99 -8.83 -0.23
N GLU A 360 13.04 -8.10 -0.82
CA GLU A 360 13.16 -7.58 -2.20
C GLU A 360 14.13 -6.38 -2.32
N GLY A 361 14.63 -5.82 -1.21
CA GLY A 361 15.52 -4.65 -1.18
C GLY A 361 17.01 -4.91 -1.46
N HIS A 362 17.39 -6.09 -1.98
CA HIS A 362 18.78 -6.43 -2.24
C HIS A 362 19.01 -6.83 -3.71
N ARG A 363 19.22 -5.84 -4.58
CA ARG A 363 19.88 -6.04 -5.88
C ARG A 363 20.92 -4.96 -6.14
N ASP A 364 22.03 -5.39 -6.74
CA ASP A 364 23.28 -4.64 -6.88
C ASP A 364 23.11 -3.34 -7.69
N PRO A 365 23.82 -2.25 -7.32
CA PRO A 365 23.81 -0.97 -8.04
C PRO A 365 24.30 -1.06 -9.51
N ALA A 366 24.81 -2.22 -9.93
CA ALA A 366 25.19 -2.48 -11.32
C ALA A 366 23.97 -2.70 -12.25
N GLU A 367 22.82 -3.14 -11.73
CA GLU A 367 21.60 -3.38 -12.53
C GLU A 367 20.80 -2.08 -12.75
N GLU A 368 20.96 -1.08 -11.87
CA GLU A 368 20.27 0.22 -11.94
C GLU A 368 20.83 1.18 -13.00
N VAL A 369 22.08 0.94 -13.46
CA VAL A 369 22.73 1.72 -14.53
C VAL A 369 22.21 1.31 -15.93
N LEU A 370 21.60 0.14 -16.06
CA LEU A 370 21.08 -0.38 -17.33
C LEU A 370 19.61 0.00 -17.61
N LEU A 371 18.93 0.64 -16.65
CA LEU A 371 17.56 1.13 -16.83
C LEU A 371 17.57 2.60 -17.28
N PRO A 372 16.80 3.00 -18.31
CA PRO A 372 16.68 4.40 -18.69
C PRO A 372 16.06 5.19 -17.53
N LYS A 373 16.80 6.16 -16.98
CA LYS A 373 16.25 7.08 -15.98
C LYS A 373 15.13 7.92 -16.60
N PRO A 374 14.00 8.16 -15.91
CA PRO A 374 12.98 9.10 -16.40
C PRO A 374 13.56 10.52 -16.43
N TYR A 375 13.34 11.23 -17.54
CA TYR A 375 13.63 12.66 -17.64
C TYR A 375 12.88 13.44 -16.55
N GLN A 376 13.62 14.12 -15.68
CA GLN A 376 13.07 15.17 -14.81
C GLN A 376 12.77 16.39 -15.68
N HIS A 377 11.50 16.79 -15.68
CA HIS A 377 11.05 18.01 -16.35
C HIS A 377 11.33 19.19 -15.41
N ASP A 378 12.45 19.87 -15.57
CA ASP A 378 12.66 21.19 -14.97
C ASP A 378 12.00 22.25 -15.86
N ALA A 379 11.20 23.11 -15.23
CA ALA A 379 10.48 24.20 -15.87
C ALA A 379 11.42 25.40 -16.07
N GLY A 380 11.58 25.87 -17.32
CA GLY A 380 12.34 27.08 -17.62
C GLY A 380 12.42 27.45 -19.10
N ASN A 381 11.52 28.35 -19.50
CA ASN A 381 11.44 29.20 -20.71
C ASN A 381 10.96 28.63 -22.08
N PRO A 382 10.05 29.36 -22.76
CA PRO A 382 9.48 28.97 -24.04
C PRO A 382 10.29 29.56 -25.20
N GLU A 383 10.63 28.74 -26.19
CA GLU A 383 10.77 29.09 -27.63
C GLU A 383 11.61 28.01 -28.33
N GLN A 384 10.95 27.05 -28.96
CA GLN A 384 11.27 26.43 -30.27
C GLN A 384 10.45 25.15 -30.42
N ASP A 385 9.18 25.32 -30.75
CA ASP A 385 8.24 24.24 -31.01
C ASP A 385 8.30 23.88 -32.51
N THR A 386 9.22 22.98 -32.89
CA THR A 386 9.10 22.18 -34.12
C THR A 386 10.05 20.98 -33.99
N ARG A 387 9.54 19.86 -33.44
CA ARG A 387 9.94 18.44 -33.70
C ARG A 387 9.56 17.54 -32.52
N GLU A 388 8.27 17.32 -32.31
CA GLU A 388 7.77 16.17 -31.54
C GLU A 388 6.55 15.60 -32.26
N HIS A 389 6.75 14.65 -33.18
CA HIS A 389 5.71 13.73 -33.65
C HIS A 389 6.30 12.57 -34.48
N GLU A 390 7.37 11.95 -33.99
CA GLU A 390 7.89 10.70 -34.55
C GLU A 390 8.53 9.93 -33.40
N VAL A 391 7.75 9.06 -32.75
CA VAL A 391 8.08 7.77 -32.06
C VAL A 391 6.92 7.46 -31.08
N VAL A 392 5.69 7.38 -31.59
CA VAL A 392 4.56 6.66 -30.97
C VAL A 392 3.69 6.14 -32.11
N SER A 393 4.22 5.19 -32.87
CA SER A 393 3.54 4.55 -34.01
C SER A 393 3.79 3.05 -34.07
N SER A 394 3.88 2.37 -32.92
CA SER A 394 4.11 0.91 -32.89
C SER A 394 3.20 0.09 -31.97
N GLU A 395 2.10 0.64 -31.45
CA GLU A 395 1.07 -0.16 -30.75
C GLU A 395 -0.33 0.24 -31.21
N PHE A 396 -0.71 -0.12 -32.44
CA PHE A 396 -2.11 -0.18 -32.87
C PHE A 396 -2.29 -1.27 -33.94
N LYS A 397 -2.44 -2.50 -33.47
CA LYS A 397 -3.05 -3.70 -34.09
C LYS A 397 -3.10 -4.72 -32.95
N ASP A 398 -4.17 -5.41 -32.61
CA ASP A 398 -5.48 -5.68 -33.20
C ASP A 398 -6.42 -5.93 -32.01
N GLU A 399 -7.66 -5.47 -32.06
CA GLU A 399 -8.75 -6.13 -31.34
C GLU A 399 -10.10 -5.57 -31.83
N ASN A 400 -10.76 -6.33 -32.72
CA ASN A 400 -12.17 -6.64 -32.53
C ASN A 400 -12.65 -7.81 -33.41
N SER A 401 -13.25 -8.77 -32.69
CA SER A 401 -14.35 -9.66 -33.05
C SER A 401 -14.12 -10.76 -34.10
N GLU A 402 -13.98 -12.00 -33.62
CA GLU A 402 -14.57 -13.18 -34.26
C GLU A 402 -15.68 -13.75 -33.36
N GLU A 403 -16.90 -13.80 -33.89
CA GLU A 403 -17.62 -15.07 -34.11
C GLU A 403 -18.97 -14.80 -34.81
N VAL A 404 -19.16 -15.43 -35.98
CA VAL A 404 -20.32 -16.24 -36.43
C VAL A 404 -20.49 -16.17 -37.96
N ASP A 405 -20.28 -17.34 -38.55
CA ASP A 405 -20.81 -17.92 -39.81
C ASP A 405 -20.56 -17.31 -41.21
N SER A 406 -20.03 -18.22 -42.03
CA SER A 406 -20.36 -18.48 -43.44
C SER A 406 -19.81 -17.56 -44.55
N LEU A 407 -18.87 -18.16 -45.30
CA LEU A 407 -18.73 -18.17 -46.76
C LEU A 407 -19.11 -16.90 -47.57
N VAL A 408 -18.10 -16.40 -48.30
CA VAL A 408 -18.12 -15.46 -49.45
C VAL A 408 -18.19 -13.97 -49.10
N VAL A 409 -17.08 -13.26 -49.41
CA VAL A 409 -16.96 -11.97 -50.15
C VAL A 409 -15.67 -11.24 -49.71
N PRO A 410 -14.55 -11.34 -50.46
CA PRO A 410 -13.32 -10.57 -50.20
C PRO A 410 -13.43 -9.08 -50.58
N GLU A 411 -14.55 -8.65 -51.17
CA GLU A 411 -14.74 -7.28 -51.67
C GLU A 411 -15.15 -6.28 -50.58
N GLY A 412 -15.76 -6.75 -49.48
CA GLY A 412 -16.22 -5.88 -48.39
C GLY A 412 -15.07 -5.18 -47.66
N GLN A 413 -14.01 -5.93 -47.33
CA GLN A 413 -12.82 -5.40 -46.67
C GLN A 413 -12.04 -4.39 -47.54
N LYS A 414 -11.96 -4.63 -48.86
CA LYS A 414 -11.36 -3.65 -49.80
C LYS A 414 -12.16 -2.36 -49.88
N ARG A 415 -13.50 -2.43 -49.87
CA ARG A 415 -14.36 -1.25 -49.84
C ARG A 415 -14.23 -0.48 -48.52
N ILE A 416 -14.13 -1.17 -47.38
CA ILE A 416 -13.94 -0.56 -46.06
C ILE A 416 -12.57 0.15 -45.99
N ALA A 417 -11.51 -0.48 -46.49
CA ALA A 417 -10.18 0.14 -46.56
C ALA A 417 -10.14 1.36 -47.50
N GLN A 418 -10.82 1.29 -48.66
CA GLN A 418 -10.96 2.43 -49.57
C GLN A 418 -11.82 3.55 -48.99
N LEU A 419 -12.86 3.22 -48.23
CA LEU A 419 -13.68 4.18 -47.50
C LEU A 419 -12.88 4.85 -46.38
N GLN A 420 -12.08 4.11 -45.63
CA GLN A 420 -11.18 4.67 -44.62
C GLN A 420 -10.11 5.57 -45.24
N ALA A 421 -9.51 5.18 -46.37
CA ALA A 421 -8.55 6.01 -47.09
C ALA A 421 -9.19 7.31 -47.62
N LYS A 422 -10.42 7.23 -48.17
CA LYS A 422 -11.20 8.41 -48.58
C LYS A 422 -11.62 9.28 -47.41
N LEU A 423 -11.94 8.69 -46.25
CA LEU A 423 -12.26 9.44 -45.03
C LEU A 423 -11.03 10.17 -44.51
N PHE A 424 -9.86 9.52 -44.56
CA PHE A 424 -8.58 10.11 -44.14
C PHE A 424 -8.17 11.26 -45.06
N GLN A 425 -8.35 11.09 -46.37
CA GLN A 425 -8.10 12.13 -47.37
C GLN A 425 -9.09 13.31 -47.20
N ALA A 426 -10.38 13.03 -46.98
CA ALA A 426 -11.39 14.07 -46.70
C ALA A 426 -11.19 14.77 -45.34
N THR A 427 -10.52 14.13 -44.39
CA THR A 427 -10.12 14.71 -43.10
C THR A 427 -8.87 15.59 -43.27
N ALA A 428 -7.90 15.17 -44.09
CA ALA A 428 -6.71 15.94 -44.44
C ALA A 428 -7.03 17.21 -45.26
N GLU A 429 -8.06 17.14 -46.11
CA GLU A 429 -8.59 18.29 -46.88
C GLU A 429 -9.51 19.20 -46.03
N GLY A 430 -9.72 18.90 -44.75
CA GLY A 430 -10.50 19.74 -43.82
C GLY A 430 -12.02 19.73 -44.05
N ALA A 431 -12.53 18.91 -44.97
CA ALA A 431 -13.95 18.85 -45.35
C ALA A 431 -14.83 18.13 -44.32
N VAL A 432 -14.25 17.30 -43.45
CA VAL A 432 -14.98 16.60 -42.38
C VAL A 432 -14.26 16.81 -41.05
N ARG A 433 -14.86 17.61 -40.15
CA ARG A 433 -14.53 17.53 -38.72
C ARG A 433 -15.11 16.23 -38.20
N LEU A 434 -14.32 15.16 -38.15
CA LEU A 434 -14.62 14.01 -37.32
C LEU A 434 -14.78 14.52 -35.89
N LYS A 435 -16.02 14.55 -35.42
CA LYS A 435 -16.32 14.79 -34.02
C LYS A 435 -15.82 13.54 -33.30
N ASN A 436 -14.53 13.50 -32.97
CA ASN A 436 -13.92 12.45 -32.14
C ASN A 436 -14.91 12.16 -31.02
N ARG A 437 -15.40 10.92 -30.91
CA ARG A 437 -16.26 10.50 -29.80
C ARG A 437 -15.50 10.90 -28.53
N LYS A 438 -15.95 11.99 -27.88
CA LYS A 438 -15.23 12.69 -26.80
C LYS A 438 -15.34 11.94 -25.47
N GLY A 439 -15.03 10.65 -25.45
CA GLY A 439 -15.14 9.86 -24.25
C GLY A 439 -14.12 8.73 -24.24
N PRO A 440 -13.62 8.35 -23.06
CA PRO A 440 -12.67 7.25 -22.96
C PRO A 440 -13.27 5.95 -23.50
N HIS A 441 -12.43 5.14 -24.12
CA HIS A 441 -12.77 3.80 -24.59
C HIS A 441 -12.90 2.83 -23.40
N ARG A 442 -13.56 1.69 -23.62
CA ARG A 442 -13.73 0.67 -22.58
C ARG A 442 -12.35 0.12 -22.22
N GLY A 443 -11.92 0.28 -20.96
CA GLY A 443 -10.57 -0.08 -20.50
C GLY A 443 -9.66 1.11 -20.21
N GLU A 444 -10.03 2.32 -20.64
CA GLU A 444 -9.36 3.56 -20.23
C GLU A 444 -9.91 4.07 -18.90
N ASP A 445 -9.13 4.91 -18.21
CA ASP A 445 -9.54 5.49 -16.94
C ASP A 445 -10.62 6.58 -17.17
N PHE A 446 -11.80 6.38 -16.58
CA PHE A 446 -12.91 7.33 -16.64
C PHE A 446 -12.85 8.31 -15.48
N THR A 447 -13.14 9.58 -15.75
CA THR A 447 -13.52 10.50 -14.67
C THR A 447 -14.87 10.08 -14.08
N LEU A 448 -15.12 10.40 -12.81
CA LEU A 448 -16.36 10.02 -12.11
C LEU A 448 -17.62 10.41 -12.89
N MET A 449 -17.67 11.65 -13.39
CA MET A 449 -18.82 12.17 -14.14
C MET A 449 -19.00 11.48 -15.49
N GLN A 450 -17.91 11.12 -16.17
CA GLN A 450 -18.00 10.36 -17.42
C GLN A 450 -18.50 8.93 -17.17
N ALA A 451 -18.07 8.29 -16.07
CA ALA A 451 -18.54 6.97 -15.69
C ALA A 451 -20.05 6.97 -15.38
N LEU A 452 -20.54 7.96 -14.63
CA LEU A 452 -21.95 8.10 -14.25
C LEU A 452 -22.91 8.29 -15.45
N ILE A 453 -22.42 8.83 -16.57
CA ILE A 453 -23.23 9.01 -17.78
C ILE A 453 -23.33 7.70 -18.59
N LYS A 454 -22.37 6.76 -18.44
CA LYS A 454 -22.34 5.52 -19.22
C LYS A 454 -23.34 4.49 -18.73
N ALA A 455 -24.04 3.85 -19.67
CA ALA A 455 -24.96 2.76 -19.38
C ALA A 455 -24.28 1.54 -18.72
N ASP A 456 -23.04 1.22 -19.13
CA ASP A 456 -22.24 0.14 -18.55
C ASP A 456 -22.10 0.28 -17.03
N PHE A 457 -21.92 1.51 -16.53
CA PHE A 457 -21.84 1.78 -15.10
C PHE A 457 -23.14 1.41 -14.39
N TRP A 458 -24.29 1.84 -14.92
CA TRP A 458 -25.59 1.53 -14.32
C TRP A 458 -25.92 0.05 -14.38
N LEU A 459 -25.57 -0.64 -15.47
CA LEU A 459 -25.74 -2.09 -15.57
C LEU A 459 -24.94 -2.82 -14.49
N ILE A 460 -23.67 -2.46 -14.30
CA ILE A 460 -22.83 -3.03 -13.23
C ILE A 460 -23.39 -2.65 -11.85
N MET A 461 -23.82 -1.41 -11.66
CA MET A 461 -24.39 -0.93 -10.40
C MET A 461 -25.65 -1.71 -10.03
N PHE A 462 -26.63 -1.85 -10.94
CA PHE A 462 -27.84 -2.61 -10.69
C PHE A 462 -27.56 -4.10 -10.47
N SER A 463 -26.65 -4.69 -11.24
CA SER A 463 -26.23 -6.08 -11.04
C SER A 463 -25.59 -6.29 -9.66
N LEU A 464 -24.70 -5.39 -9.25
CA LEU A 464 -24.06 -5.42 -7.93
C LEU A 464 -25.06 -5.13 -6.80
N LEU A 465 -26.02 -4.22 -7.01
CA LEU A 465 -27.05 -3.91 -6.02
C LEU A 465 -27.92 -5.13 -5.74
N LEU A 466 -28.37 -5.84 -6.79
CA LEU A 466 -29.19 -7.04 -6.65
C LEU A 466 -28.38 -8.23 -6.11
N GLY A 467 -27.19 -8.47 -6.65
CA GLY A 467 -26.32 -9.58 -6.27
C GLY A 467 -25.70 -9.39 -4.89
N SER A 468 -24.99 -8.29 -4.67
CA SER A 468 -24.34 -8.00 -3.38
C SER A 468 -25.35 -7.64 -2.29
N GLY A 469 -26.44 -6.94 -2.62
CA GLY A 469 -27.45 -6.53 -1.62
C GLY A 469 -28.19 -7.72 -1.00
N SER A 470 -28.50 -8.75 -1.80
CA SER A 470 -29.07 -10.00 -1.26
C SER A 470 -28.08 -10.71 -0.32
N GLY A 471 -26.80 -10.76 -0.66
CA GLY A 471 -25.75 -11.29 0.23
C GLY A 471 -25.61 -10.52 1.54
N LEU A 472 -25.62 -9.17 1.48
CA LEU A 472 -25.60 -8.31 2.68
C LEU A 472 -26.83 -8.54 3.56
N THR A 473 -28.00 -8.74 2.95
CA THR A 473 -29.24 -9.04 3.69
C THR A 473 -29.11 -10.32 4.51
N VAL A 474 -28.47 -11.37 3.97
CA VAL A 474 -28.22 -12.62 4.70
C VAL A 474 -27.23 -12.38 5.84
N ILE A 475 -26.13 -11.66 5.60
CA ILE A 475 -25.11 -11.35 6.62
C ILE A 475 -25.72 -10.56 7.78
N ASP A 476 -26.49 -9.51 7.48
CA ASP A 476 -27.07 -8.62 8.48
C ASP A 476 -28.10 -9.33 9.39
N ASN A 477 -28.81 -10.32 8.85
CA ASN A 477 -29.82 -11.07 9.59
C ASN A 477 -29.28 -12.38 10.19
N LEU A 478 -28.02 -12.73 9.98
CA LEU A 478 -27.48 -14.04 10.36
C LEU A 478 -27.55 -14.30 11.87
N GLY A 479 -27.27 -13.30 12.70
CA GLY A 479 -27.40 -13.46 14.14
C GLY A 479 -28.83 -13.74 14.59
N GLN A 480 -29.82 -13.13 13.93
CA GLN A 480 -31.23 -13.38 14.20
C GLN A 480 -31.67 -14.77 13.71
N MET A 481 -31.19 -15.20 12.54
CA MET A 481 -31.44 -16.55 12.02
C MET A 481 -30.84 -17.62 12.94
N SER A 482 -29.61 -17.42 13.40
CA SER A 482 -28.91 -18.30 14.35
C SER A 482 -29.66 -18.41 15.69
N GLN A 483 -30.10 -17.28 16.27
CA GLN A 483 -30.92 -17.29 17.50
C GLN A 483 -32.26 -18.00 17.30
N SER A 484 -32.91 -17.82 16.15
CA SER A 484 -34.20 -18.47 15.88
C SER A 484 -34.10 -20.00 15.79
N LEU A 485 -32.92 -20.53 15.48
CA LEU A 485 -32.62 -21.97 15.45
C LEU A 485 -32.18 -22.52 16.81
N GLY A 486 -32.08 -21.67 17.84
CA GLY A 486 -31.69 -22.06 19.20
C GLY A 486 -30.18 -22.08 19.46
N TYR A 487 -29.37 -21.43 18.61
CA TYR A 487 -27.94 -21.26 18.86
C TYR A 487 -27.66 -19.99 19.68
N ASP A 488 -26.95 -20.15 20.79
CA ASP A 488 -26.55 -19.04 21.66
C ASP A 488 -25.34 -18.26 21.09
N ASN A 489 -24.42 -18.96 20.42
CA ASN A 489 -23.17 -18.40 19.90
C ASN A 489 -23.30 -17.90 18.44
N THR A 490 -24.05 -16.82 18.25
CA THR A 490 -24.30 -16.24 16.91
C THR A 490 -23.03 -15.82 16.16
N HIS A 491 -21.96 -15.48 16.89
CA HIS A 491 -20.70 -14.98 16.34
C HIS A 491 -19.95 -16.00 15.46
N ILE A 492 -20.16 -17.30 15.69
CA ILE A 492 -19.47 -18.37 14.96
C ILE A 492 -19.91 -18.40 13.50
N PHE A 493 -21.23 -18.39 13.26
CA PHE A 493 -21.80 -18.37 11.92
C PHE A 493 -21.42 -17.10 11.16
N VAL A 494 -21.42 -15.95 11.84
CA VAL A 494 -21.03 -14.66 11.26
C VAL A 494 -19.57 -14.73 10.78
N SER A 495 -18.68 -15.27 11.61
CA SER A 495 -17.28 -15.45 11.28
C SER A 495 -17.08 -16.44 10.13
N MET A 496 -17.84 -17.55 10.08
CA MET A 496 -17.76 -18.51 8.98
C MET A 496 -18.16 -17.86 7.64
N ILE A 497 -19.24 -17.08 7.59
CA ILE A 497 -19.60 -16.33 6.38
C ILE A 497 -18.52 -15.33 5.98
N CYS A 498 -17.88 -14.64 6.95
CA CYS A 498 -16.76 -13.74 6.68
C CYS A 498 -15.61 -14.45 5.97
N ILE A 499 -15.27 -15.68 6.39
CA ILE A 499 -14.17 -16.46 5.80
C ILE A 499 -14.54 -16.93 4.38
N TRP A 500 -15.76 -17.43 4.16
CA TRP A 500 -16.21 -17.78 2.81
C TRP A 500 -16.26 -16.55 1.88
N ASN A 501 -16.66 -15.40 2.39
CA ASN A 501 -16.64 -14.14 1.64
C ASN A 501 -15.21 -13.72 1.28
N PHE A 502 -14.26 -13.87 2.21
CA PHE A 502 -12.84 -13.67 1.95
C PHE A 502 -12.34 -14.57 0.82
N ILE A 503 -12.57 -15.88 0.90
CA ILE A 503 -12.14 -16.85 -0.12
C ILE A 503 -12.74 -16.50 -1.48
N GLY A 504 -14.03 -16.18 -1.52
CA GLY A 504 -14.72 -15.79 -2.76
C GLY A 504 -14.13 -14.53 -3.41
N ARG A 505 -13.75 -13.53 -2.62
CA ARG A 505 -13.15 -12.27 -3.12
C ARG A 505 -11.72 -12.45 -3.61
N VAL A 506 -10.91 -13.19 -2.85
CA VAL A 506 -9.53 -13.53 -3.22
C VAL A 506 -9.52 -14.38 -4.49
N GLY A 507 -10.37 -15.41 -4.54
CA GLY A 507 -10.54 -16.27 -5.72
C GLY A 507 -11.08 -15.52 -6.94
N GLY A 508 -12.10 -14.68 -6.76
CA GLY A 508 -12.66 -13.86 -7.84
C GLY A 508 -11.64 -12.90 -8.45
N GLY A 509 -10.81 -12.24 -7.62
CA GLY A 509 -9.73 -11.37 -8.08
C GLY A 509 -8.66 -12.14 -8.88
N PHE A 510 -8.32 -13.35 -8.45
CA PHE A 510 -7.35 -14.21 -9.14
C PHE A 510 -7.88 -14.76 -10.46
N ILE A 511 -9.10 -15.32 -10.46
CA ILE A 511 -9.76 -15.85 -11.65
C ILE A 511 -9.97 -14.73 -12.69
N SER A 512 -10.37 -13.54 -12.25
CA SER A 512 -10.52 -12.38 -13.14
C SER A 512 -9.20 -12.05 -13.85
N GLU A 513 -8.08 -12.10 -13.14
CA GLU A 513 -6.76 -11.83 -13.72
C GLU A 513 -6.37 -12.90 -14.75
N ILE A 514 -6.65 -14.18 -14.45
CA ILE A 514 -6.44 -15.29 -15.38
C ILE A 514 -7.24 -15.07 -16.66
N ILE A 515 -8.54 -14.79 -16.55
CA ILE A 515 -9.43 -14.61 -17.71
C ILE A 515 -8.95 -13.45 -18.59
N VAL A 516 -8.56 -12.32 -17.98
CA VAL A 516 -8.05 -11.16 -18.71
C VAL A 516 -6.75 -11.51 -19.45
N ARG A 517 -5.83 -12.23 -18.81
CA ARG A 517 -4.57 -12.65 -19.45
C ARG A 517 -4.75 -13.70 -20.55
N TYR A 518 -5.78 -14.54 -20.45
CA TYR A 518 -6.10 -15.53 -21.48
C TYR A 518 -6.85 -14.94 -22.68
N ARG A 519 -7.64 -13.88 -22.50
CA ARG A 519 -8.32 -13.20 -23.62
C ARG A 519 -7.43 -12.22 -24.40
N LEU A 520 -6.40 -11.67 -23.76
CA LEU A 520 -5.45 -10.74 -24.39
C LEU A 520 -4.26 -11.44 -25.07
N LYS A 521 -4.28 -12.78 -25.15
CA LYS A 521 -3.36 -13.61 -25.94
C LYS A 521 -4.15 -14.28 -27.04
#